data_AF-A0A1I7T9L1-F1
#
_entry.id   AF-A0A1I7T9L1-F1
#
_cell.length_a   1.000
_cell.length_b   1.000
_cell.length_c   1.000
_cell.angle_alpha   90.00
_cell.angle_beta   90.00
_cell.angle_gamma   90.00
#
_symmetry.space_group_name_H-M   'P 1'
#
loop_
_entity.id
_entity.type
_entity.pdbx_description
1 polymer ?
#
loop_
_entity_poly.entity_id
_entity_poly.type
_entity_poly.pdbx_seq_one_letter_code
_entity_poly.pdbx_strand_id
1 'polypeptide(L)'
;MDAELLWNLGEVIFPDLLTLRNTDKESLICNFFPRWILMESSIDYGINNDYYSNLIRTGELDGWIINFYGSSDTNRLPDDEILKIFKPYWKYFYDEVAHPIIEKKFDKVECVALFLLILFDDAYTNISEESARLIQSLRKVILRELKGYQMDNENSEMRFLNVISTLILLEKGEQKFQEEVLICGLNNISLHDDFKTMMQVNKM
;
A
#
# COMPACT_ATOMS: atom_id res chain seq x y z
N MET A 1 -7.68 5.00 -8.89
CA MET A 1 -6.33 5.56 -9.09
C MET A 1 -6.19 5.92 -10.56
N ASP A 2 -5.76 7.13 -10.86
CA ASP A 2 -5.49 7.55 -12.24
C ASP A 2 -4.08 7.07 -12.63
N ALA A 3 -4.03 5.91 -13.27
CA ALA A 3 -2.81 5.28 -13.77
C ALA A 3 -2.06 6.15 -14.77
N GLU A 4 -2.78 6.99 -15.53
CA GLU A 4 -2.19 7.89 -16.52
C GLU A 4 -1.38 9.00 -15.84
N LEU A 5 -1.92 9.61 -14.78
CA LEU A 5 -1.20 10.59 -13.97
C LEU A 5 0.04 9.99 -13.29
N LEU A 6 -0.05 8.76 -12.79
CA LEU A 6 1.08 8.03 -12.19
C LEU A 6 2.23 7.85 -13.19
N TRP A 7 1.93 7.38 -14.41
CA TRP A 7 2.94 7.18 -15.44
C TRP A 7 3.47 8.48 -16.01
N ASN A 8 2.63 9.49 -16.21
CA ASN A 8 3.07 10.81 -16.64
C ASN A 8 4.07 11.42 -15.64
N LEU A 9 3.80 11.31 -14.34
CA LEU A 9 4.74 11.75 -13.31
C LEU A 9 6.02 10.90 -13.33
N GLY A 10 5.89 9.58 -13.43
CA GLY A 10 7.01 8.65 -13.50
C GLY A 10 7.94 8.95 -14.67
N GLU A 11 7.40 9.16 -15.87
CA GLU A 11 8.15 9.41 -17.12
C GLU A 11 8.85 10.77 -17.11
N VAL A 12 8.28 11.76 -16.41
CA VAL A 12 8.95 13.05 -16.17
C VAL A 12 10.17 12.89 -15.28
N ILE A 13 10.08 12.06 -14.23
CA ILE A 13 11.18 11.85 -13.27
C ILE A 13 12.22 10.87 -13.84
N PHE A 14 11.77 9.83 -14.54
CA PHE A 14 12.57 8.73 -15.09
C PHE A 14 12.18 8.50 -16.56
N PRO A 15 12.84 9.20 -17.51
CA PRO A 15 12.53 9.06 -18.94
C PRO A 15 12.67 7.62 -19.47
N ASP A 16 13.51 6.81 -18.84
CA ASP A 16 13.73 5.40 -19.20
C ASP A 16 12.44 4.56 -19.09
N LEU A 17 11.43 5.00 -18.32
CA LEU A 17 10.13 4.34 -18.22
C LEU A 17 9.35 4.33 -19.54
N LEU A 18 9.70 5.20 -20.49
CA LEU A 18 9.14 5.18 -21.85
C LEU A 18 9.47 3.88 -22.59
N THR A 19 10.49 3.14 -22.15
CA THR A 19 10.88 1.85 -22.75
C THR A 19 10.06 0.67 -22.20
N LEU A 20 9.30 0.86 -21.11
CA LEU A 20 8.47 -0.20 -20.53
C LEU A 20 7.30 -0.55 -21.46
N ARG A 21 7.12 -1.86 -21.68
CA ARG A 21 5.95 -2.39 -22.38
C ARG A 21 4.69 -2.09 -21.57
N ASN A 22 3.56 -1.82 -22.24
CA ASN A 22 2.29 -1.55 -21.57
C ASN A 22 1.89 -2.68 -20.60
N THR A 23 2.12 -3.94 -20.95
CA THR A 23 1.84 -5.08 -20.06
C THR A 23 2.70 -5.06 -18.79
N ASP A 24 3.95 -4.61 -18.88
CA ASP A 24 4.82 -4.48 -17.70
C ASP A 24 4.38 -3.28 -16.85
N LYS A 25 3.91 -2.19 -17.46
CA LYS A 25 3.30 -1.05 -16.76
C LYS A 25 2.03 -1.47 -16.00
N GLU A 26 1.15 -2.25 -16.63
CA GLU A 26 -0.04 -2.81 -15.98
C GLU A 26 0.34 -3.71 -14.79
N SER A 27 1.29 -4.62 -14.98
CA SER A 27 1.82 -5.47 -13.90
C SER A 27 2.36 -4.64 -12.73
N LEU A 28 3.14 -3.59 -13.00
CA LEU A 28 3.68 -2.70 -11.97
C LEU A 28 2.60 -1.96 -11.20
N ILE A 29 1.54 -1.50 -11.87
CA ILE A 29 0.38 -0.88 -11.21
C ILE A 29 -0.28 -1.87 -10.25
N CYS A 30 -0.54 -3.10 -10.70
CA CYS A 30 -1.15 -4.11 -9.84
C CYS A 30 -0.26 -4.46 -8.64
N ASN A 31 1.06 -4.48 -8.82
CA ASN A 31 2.06 -4.74 -7.77
C ASN A 31 2.23 -3.58 -6.78
N PHE A 32 1.98 -2.36 -7.24
CA PHE A 32 2.09 -1.13 -6.49
C PHE A 32 0.86 -0.95 -5.57
N PHE A 33 -0.32 -1.18 -6.12
CA PHE A 33 -1.58 -0.75 -5.56
C PHE A 33 -1.89 -1.26 -4.14
N PRO A 34 -1.72 -2.55 -3.80
CA PRO A 34 -2.06 -3.06 -2.47
C PRO A 34 -1.27 -2.37 -1.34
N ARG A 35 0.05 -2.22 -1.52
CA ARG A 35 0.91 -1.54 -0.55
C ARG A 35 0.73 -0.03 -0.58
N TRP A 36 0.43 0.54 -1.74
CA TRP A 36 0.14 1.97 -1.83
C TRP A 36 -1.14 2.34 -1.08
N ILE A 37 -2.22 1.57 -1.21
CA ILE A 37 -3.45 1.78 -0.43
C ILE A 37 -3.15 1.79 1.07
N LEU A 38 -2.35 0.85 1.55
CA LEU A 38 -1.99 0.79 2.97
C LEU A 38 -1.18 2.01 3.39
N MET A 39 -0.23 2.44 2.57
CA MET A 39 0.59 3.63 2.82
C MET A 39 -0.27 4.91 2.80
N GLU A 40 -1.08 5.11 1.77
CA GLU A 40 -2.00 6.24 1.63
C GLU A 40 -2.99 6.32 2.80
N SER A 41 -3.60 5.18 3.16
CA SER A 41 -4.50 5.09 4.31
C SER A 41 -3.79 5.40 5.63
N SER A 42 -2.51 5.05 5.76
CA SER A 42 -1.69 5.38 6.95
C SER A 42 -1.37 6.87 7.01
N ILE A 43 -1.12 7.51 5.85
CA ILE A 43 -0.93 8.96 5.76
C ILE A 43 -2.22 9.69 6.13
N ASP A 44 -3.36 9.26 5.59
CA ASP A 44 -4.67 9.83 5.93
C ASP A 44 -5.00 9.68 7.42
N TYR A 45 -4.74 8.49 7.98
CA TYR A 45 -4.85 8.25 9.42
C TYR A 45 -3.99 9.23 10.25
N GLY A 46 -2.77 9.53 9.78
CA GLY A 46 -1.88 10.49 10.45
C GLY A 46 -2.33 11.94 10.37
N ILE A 47 -2.83 12.36 9.21
CA ILE A 47 -3.37 13.71 9.00
C ILE A 47 -4.63 13.92 9.84
N ASN A 48 -5.49 12.91 9.92
CA ASN A 48 -6.78 12.94 10.59
C ASN A 48 -6.77 12.19 11.92
N ASN A 49 -5.64 12.17 12.63
CA ASN A 49 -5.44 11.32 13.82
C ASN A 49 -6.53 11.56 14.90
N ASP A 50 -6.88 12.81 15.19
CA ASP A 50 -7.92 13.12 16.18
C ASP A 50 -9.28 12.53 15.80
N TYR A 51 -9.61 12.51 14.51
CA TYR A 51 -10.84 11.93 14.00
C TYR A 51 -10.85 10.41 14.19
N TYR A 52 -9.83 9.72 13.70
CA TYR A 52 -9.76 8.26 13.77
C TYR A 52 -9.56 7.74 15.20
N SER A 53 -8.77 8.44 16.02
CA SER A 53 -8.63 8.15 17.45
C SER A 53 -9.97 8.24 18.18
N ASN A 54 -10.80 9.23 17.84
CA ASN A 54 -12.16 9.32 18.37
C ASN A 54 -13.05 8.19 17.83
N LEU A 55 -13.01 7.90 16.53
CA LEU A 55 -13.77 6.82 15.88
C LEU A 55 -13.51 5.45 16.55
N ILE A 56 -12.24 5.15 16.83
CA ILE A 56 -11.82 3.93 17.53
C ILE A 56 -12.33 3.94 18.97
N ARG A 57 -12.18 5.07 19.69
CA ARG A 57 -12.56 5.19 21.11
C ARG A 57 -14.07 5.12 21.33
N THR A 58 -14.88 5.68 20.43
CA THR A 58 -16.35 5.69 20.56
C THR A 58 -17.00 4.39 20.09
N GLY A 59 -16.24 3.51 19.42
CA GLY A 59 -16.77 2.28 18.82
C GLY A 59 -17.51 2.51 17.51
N GLU A 60 -17.51 3.73 16.97
CA GLU A 60 -18.13 4.06 15.69
C GLU A 60 -17.46 3.34 14.51
N LEU A 61 -16.20 2.91 14.68
CA LEU A 61 -15.50 2.05 13.73
C LEU A 61 -16.28 0.75 13.43
N ASP A 62 -16.99 0.19 14.41
CA ASP A 62 -17.79 -1.01 14.20
C ASP A 62 -18.93 -0.75 13.21
N GLY A 63 -19.57 0.42 13.29
CA GLY A 63 -20.59 0.83 12.33
C GLY A 63 -20.03 0.98 10.91
N TRP A 64 -18.80 1.47 10.77
CA TRP A 64 -18.13 1.58 9.47
C TRP A 64 -17.84 0.21 8.86
N ILE A 65 -17.31 -0.71 9.65
CA ILE A 65 -17.06 -2.10 9.22
C ILE A 65 -18.37 -2.76 8.79
N ILE A 66 -19.42 -2.65 9.61
CA ILE A 66 -20.76 -3.19 9.27
C ILE A 66 -21.29 -2.61 7.96
N ASN A 67 -21.19 -1.29 7.78
CA ASN A 67 -21.70 -0.63 6.57
C ASN A 67 -20.91 -1.03 5.32
N PHE A 68 -19.58 -1.14 5.44
CA PHE A 68 -18.72 -1.49 4.32
C PHE A 68 -18.99 -2.92 3.82
N TYR A 69 -18.91 -3.91 4.71
CA TYR A 69 -19.07 -5.33 4.36
C TYR A 69 -20.53 -5.77 4.25
N GLY A 70 -21.46 -5.03 4.86
CA GLY A 70 -22.88 -5.33 4.87
C GLY A 70 -23.68 -4.70 3.73
N SER A 71 -23.02 -4.09 2.74
CA SER A 71 -23.67 -3.39 1.61
C SER A 71 -24.23 -4.31 0.52
N SER A 72 -24.06 -5.64 0.63
CA SER A 72 -24.58 -6.61 -0.34
C SER A 72 -26.03 -7.01 -0.05
N ASP A 73 -26.95 -6.72 -0.98
CA ASP A 73 -28.40 -6.83 -0.73
C ASP A 73 -28.97 -8.26 -0.67
N THR A 74 -28.32 -9.26 -1.29
CA THR A 74 -28.95 -10.58 -1.49
C THR A 74 -28.50 -11.67 -0.52
N ASN A 75 -27.36 -11.52 0.16
CA ASN A 75 -26.80 -12.50 1.11
C ASN A 75 -25.99 -11.81 2.22
N ARG A 76 -26.53 -10.72 2.79
CA ARG A 76 -25.86 -9.95 3.83
C ARG A 76 -25.60 -10.80 5.08
N LEU A 77 -24.34 -10.84 5.53
CA LEU A 77 -23.99 -11.43 6.82
C LEU A 77 -24.62 -10.63 7.98
N PRO A 78 -25.00 -11.28 9.09
CA PRO A 78 -25.35 -10.59 10.33
C PRO A 78 -24.23 -9.65 10.80
N ASP A 79 -24.60 -8.52 11.41
CA ASP A 79 -23.65 -7.49 11.88
C ASP A 79 -22.58 -8.05 12.84
N ASP A 80 -22.98 -8.97 13.73
CA ASP A 80 -22.08 -9.64 14.67
C ASP A 80 -21.10 -10.59 13.97
N GLU A 81 -21.54 -11.27 12.90
CA GLU A 81 -20.65 -12.08 12.06
C GLU A 81 -19.67 -11.21 11.26
N ILE A 82 -20.14 -10.09 10.68
CA ILE A 82 -19.30 -9.11 10.00
C ILE A 82 -18.20 -8.61 10.95
N LEU A 83 -18.56 -8.17 12.15
CA LEU A 83 -17.59 -7.69 13.12
C LEU A 83 -16.63 -8.80 13.55
N LYS A 84 -17.11 -10.01 13.79
CA LYS A 84 -16.27 -11.15 14.16
C LYS A 84 -15.22 -11.48 13.09
N ILE A 85 -15.58 -11.35 11.81
CA ILE A 85 -14.72 -11.70 10.67
C ILE A 85 -13.76 -10.56 10.33
N PHE A 86 -14.27 -9.33 10.19
CA PHE A 86 -13.53 -8.22 9.55
C PHE A 86 -12.87 -7.26 10.54
N LYS A 87 -13.42 -7.07 11.75
CA LYS A 87 -12.81 -6.18 12.75
C LYS A 87 -11.35 -6.52 13.08
N PRO A 88 -10.93 -7.81 13.13
CA PRO A 88 -9.51 -8.14 13.33
C PRO A 88 -8.57 -7.57 12.26
N TYR A 89 -8.99 -7.51 10.99
CA TYR A 89 -8.17 -6.96 9.90
C TYR A 89 -8.00 -5.44 10.03
N TRP A 90 -9.10 -4.74 10.34
CA TRP A 90 -9.08 -3.29 10.57
C TRP A 90 -8.24 -2.92 11.79
N LYS A 91 -8.39 -3.68 12.89
CA LYS A 91 -7.57 -3.50 14.08
C LYS A 91 -6.09 -3.71 13.76
N TYR A 92 -5.75 -4.79 13.05
CA TYR A 92 -4.38 -5.05 12.63
C TYR A 92 -3.83 -3.90 11.77
N PHE A 93 -4.61 -3.39 10.82
CA PHE A 93 -4.19 -2.24 10.01
C PHE A 93 -3.85 -1.03 10.88
N TYR A 94 -4.74 -0.61 11.79
CA TYR A 94 -4.47 0.57 12.61
C TYR A 94 -3.32 0.37 13.60
N ASP A 95 -3.30 -0.76 14.31
CA ASP A 95 -2.36 -1.01 15.41
C ASP A 95 -0.96 -1.40 14.89
N GLU A 96 -0.90 -2.26 13.86
CA GLU A 96 0.34 -2.90 13.41
C GLU A 96 0.91 -2.28 12.12
N VAL A 97 0.15 -1.46 11.39
CA VAL A 97 0.62 -0.84 10.14
C VAL A 97 0.60 0.68 10.23
N ALA A 98 -0.59 1.26 10.40
CA ALA A 98 -0.80 2.69 10.26
C ALA A 98 -0.14 3.49 11.40
N HIS A 99 -0.35 3.07 12.66
CA HIS A 99 0.24 3.74 13.80
C HIS A 99 1.78 3.70 13.78
N PRO A 100 2.45 2.55 13.56
CA PRO A 100 3.92 2.51 13.44
C PRO A 100 4.48 3.34 12.28
N ILE A 101 3.76 3.47 11.16
CA ILE A 101 4.18 4.33 10.03
C ILE A 101 4.15 5.81 10.44
N ILE A 102 3.10 6.25 11.13
CA ILE A 102 2.95 7.65 11.57
C ILE A 102 3.98 8.01 12.64
N GLU A 103 4.28 7.10 13.56
CA GLU A 103 5.30 7.33 14.59
C GLU A 103 6.69 7.60 13.99
N LYS A 104 6.96 7.09 12.79
CA LYS A 104 8.21 7.38 12.07
C LYS A 104 8.28 8.82 11.56
N LYS A 105 7.17 9.57 11.47
CA LYS A 105 7.14 10.99 11.08
C LYS A 105 7.95 11.24 9.81
N PHE A 106 7.58 10.56 8.73
CA PHE A 106 8.25 10.76 7.45
C PHE A 106 8.02 12.16 6.91
N ASP A 107 9.07 12.77 6.38
CA ASP A 107 8.94 13.99 5.61
C ASP A 107 8.50 13.69 4.16
N LYS A 108 8.33 14.75 3.37
CA LYS A 108 7.87 14.64 1.98
C LYS A 108 8.85 13.87 1.09
N VAL A 109 10.16 14.03 1.29
CA VAL A 109 11.19 13.37 0.48
C VAL A 109 11.18 11.87 0.77
N GLU A 110 11.06 11.50 2.03
CA GLU A 110 10.98 10.12 2.47
C GLU A 110 9.68 9.43 2.00
N CYS A 111 8.55 10.14 2.05
CA CYS A 111 7.28 9.64 1.50
C CYS A 111 7.37 9.40 -0.02
N VAL A 112 8.00 10.32 -0.77
CA VAL A 112 8.23 10.13 -2.22
C VAL A 112 9.17 8.95 -2.48
N ALA A 113 10.24 8.80 -1.69
CA ALA A 113 11.14 7.65 -1.82
C ALA A 113 10.39 6.33 -1.56
N LEU A 114 9.56 6.26 -0.51
CA LEU A 114 8.71 5.09 -0.23
C LEU A 114 7.75 4.79 -1.37
N PHE A 115 7.04 5.81 -1.87
CA PHE A 115 6.15 5.68 -3.03
C PHE A 115 6.87 5.05 -4.24
N LEU A 116 8.03 5.59 -4.61
CA LEU A 116 8.81 5.09 -5.75
C LEU A 116 9.37 3.68 -5.49
N LEU A 117 9.76 3.36 -4.26
CA LEU A 117 10.23 2.02 -3.89
C LEU A 117 9.11 0.98 -3.85
N ILE A 118 7.87 1.38 -3.62
CA ILE A 118 6.70 0.50 -3.75
C ILE A 118 6.35 0.31 -5.23
N LEU A 119 6.42 1.38 -6.03
CA LEU A 119 6.10 1.35 -7.46
C LEU A 119 7.08 0.48 -8.25
N PHE A 120 8.37 0.71 -8.02
CA PHE A 120 9.44 -0.02 -8.68
C PHE A 120 9.84 -1.21 -7.85
N ASP A 121 8.94 -2.14 -7.58
CA ASP A 121 9.28 -3.40 -6.92
C ASP A 121 9.60 -4.50 -7.95
N ASP A 122 10.81 -5.07 -7.84
CA ASP A 122 11.32 -6.12 -8.72
C ASP A 122 11.01 -7.55 -8.25
N ALA A 123 10.31 -7.72 -7.12
CA ALA A 123 10.03 -9.04 -6.54
C ALA A 123 8.93 -9.88 -7.23
N TYR A 124 8.29 -9.35 -8.28
CA TYR A 124 7.13 -10.00 -8.90
C TYR A 124 7.49 -10.77 -10.18
N THR A 125 6.83 -11.92 -10.37
CA THR A 125 7.06 -12.82 -11.53
C THR A 125 6.45 -12.33 -12.84
N ASN A 126 5.58 -11.32 -12.80
CA ASN A 126 4.71 -10.93 -13.91
C ASN A 126 5.26 -9.78 -14.78
N ILE A 127 6.55 -9.44 -14.64
CA ILE A 127 7.25 -8.45 -15.45
C ILE A 127 8.37 -9.12 -16.27
N SER A 128 8.69 -8.58 -17.45
CA SER A 128 9.83 -9.09 -18.22
C SER A 128 11.17 -8.92 -17.51
N GLU A 129 12.14 -9.78 -17.85
CA GLU A 129 13.51 -9.69 -17.34
C GLU A 129 14.20 -8.35 -17.69
N GLU A 130 13.86 -7.77 -18.85
CA GLU A 130 14.36 -6.44 -19.24
C GLU A 130 13.79 -5.35 -18.32
N SER A 131 12.47 -5.33 -18.13
CA SER A 131 11.79 -4.40 -17.23
C SER A 131 12.25 -4.59 -15.78
N ALA A 132 12.45 -5.83 -15.32
CA ALA A 132 12.97 -6.12 -13.98
C ALA A 132 14.38 -5.53 -13.78
N ARG A 133 15.26 -5.62 -14.78
CA ARG A 133 16.60 -5.01 -14.73
C ARG A 133 16.52 -3.48 -14.67
N LEU A 134 15.63 -2.87 -15.46
CA LEU A 134 15.40 -1.43 -15.41
C LEU A 134 14.91 -0.99 -14.03
N ILE A 135 13.85 -1.63 -13.52
CA ILE A 135 13.28 -1.39 -12.19
C ILE A 135 14.35 -1.51 -11.11
N GLN A 136 15.17 -2.57 -11.14
CA GLN A 136 16.25 -2.75 -10.18
C GLN A 136 17.29 -1.60 -10.25
N SER A 137 17.59 -1.10 -11.45
CA SER A 137 18.47 0.06 -11.63
C SER A 137 17.86 1.32 -10.99
N LEU A 138 16.58 1.58 -11.25
CA LEU A 138 15.85 2.71 -10.68
C LEU A 138 15.79 2.65 -9.15
N ARG A 139 15.53 1.47 -8.57
CA ARG A 139 15.58 1.24 -7.12
C ARG A 139 16.92 1.64 -6.53
N LYS A 140 18.04 1.25 -7.17
CA LYS A 140 19.39 1.62 -6.72
C LYS A 140 19.63 3.13 -6.77
N VAL A 141 19.07 3.83 -7.77
CA VAL A 141 19.13 5.30 -7.83
C VAL A 141 18.34 5.89 -6.66
N ILE A 142 17.10 5.49 -6.45
CA ILE A 142 16.24 6.01 -5.38
C ILE A 142 16.87 5.80 -4.00
N LEU A 143 17.41 4.61 -3.73
CA LEU A 143 18.09 4.31 -2.46
C LEU A 143 19.33 5.18 -2.24
N ARG A 144 20.07 5.49 -3.31
CA ARG A 144 21.25 6.34 -3.25
C ARG A 144 20.88 7.79 -2.96
N GLU A 145 19.88 8.32 -3.66
CA GLU A 145 19.38 9.69 -3.45
C GLU A 145 18.79 9.84 -2.04
N LEU A 146 18.01 8.86 -1.57
CA LEU A 146 17.51 8.85 -0.20
C LEU A 146 18.66 8.85 0.80
N LYS A 147 19.70 8.02 0.60
CA LYS A 147 20.86 8.00 1.49
C LYS A 147 21.61 9.35 1.48
N GLY A 148 21.81 9.94 0.30
CA GLY A 148 22.42 11.27 0.16
C GLY A 148 21.63 12.34 0.90
N TYR A 149 20.32 12.39 0.70
CA TYR A 149 19.41 13.28 1.41
C TYR A 149 19.55 13.18 2.93
N GLN A 150 19.60 11.96 3.48
CA GLN A 150 19.77 11.76 4.92
C GLN A 150 21.13 12.25 5.42
N MET A 151 22.20 12.02 4.65
CA MET A 151 23.54 12.49 5.00
C MET A 151 23.64 14.02 4.98
N ASP A 152 23.05 14.68 3.97
CA ASP A 152 23.07 16.13 3.81
C ASP A 152 22.29 16.87 4.92
N ASN A 153 21.28 16.21 5.50
CA ASN A 153 20.49 16.73 6.62
C ASN A 153 21.05 16.30 8.00
N GLU A 154 22.25 15.73 8.05
CA GLU A 154 22.91 15.22 9.27
C GLU A 154 22.05 14.24 10.08
N ASN A 155 21.15 13.52 9.40
CA ASN A 155 20.31 12.52 10.05
C ASN A 155 21.14 11.28 10.42
N SER A 156 20.72 10.59 11.48
CA SER A 156 21.36 9.32 11.87
C SER A 156 21.29 8.30 10.73
N GLU A 157 22.31 7.45 10.58
CA GLU A 157 22.28 6.33 9.62
C GLU A 157 21.07 5.40 9.82
N MET A 158 20.59 5.31 11.07
CA MET A 158 19.38 4.59 11.43
C MET A 158 18.12 5.15 10.74
N ARG A 159 18.10 6.43 10.32
CA ARG A 159 16.96 7.03 9.63
C ARG A 159 16.73 6.38 8.27
N PHE A 160 17.79 6.17 7.51
CA PHE A 160 17.73 5.46 6.22
C PHE A 160 17.16 4.04 6.38
N LEU A 161 17.66 3.30 7.38
CA LEU A 161 17.15 1.95 7.70
C LEU A 161 15.68 2.00 8.16
N ASN A 162 15.30 3.00 8.95
CA ASN A 162 13.92 3.18 9.40
C ASN A 162 12.95 3.41 8.24
N VAL A 163 13.35 4.18 7.23
CA VAL A 163 12.56 4.35 6.00
C VAL A 163 12.42 3.01 5.28
N ILE A 164 13.52 2.34 4.93
CA ILE A 164 13.49 1.10 4.15
C ILE A 164 12.75 -0.04 4.87
N SER A 165 12.92 -0.15 6.19
CA SER A 165 12.23 -1.17 7.01
C SER A 165 10.70 -1.07 6.92
N THR A 166 10.16 0.09 6.52
CA THR A 166 8.72 0.29 6.30
C THR A 166 8.19 -0.50 5.12
N LEU A 167 9.03 -0.80 4.11
CA LEU A 167 8.62 -1.68 3.00
C LEU A 167 8.27 -3.08 3.50
N ILE A 168 8.99 -3.59 4.49
CA ILE A 168 8.72 -4.90 5.13
C ILE A 168 7.42 -4.83 5.94
N LEU A 169 7.18 -3.71 6.62
CA LEU A 169 5.94 -3.49 7.34
C LEU A 169 4.72 -3.49 6.39
N LEU A 170 4.83 -2.77 5.29
CA LEU A 170 3.81 -2.71 4.24
C LEU A 170 3.59 -4.07 3.57
N GLU A 171 4.64 -4.87 3.39
CA GLU A 171 4.52 -6.25 2.88
C GLU A 171 3.71 -7.15 3.83
N LYS A 172 3.94 -7.06 5.14
CA LYS A 172 3.10 -7.77 6.13
C LYS A 172 1.67 -7.26 6.15
N GLY A 173 1.49 -5.94 5.99
CA GLY A 173 0.18 -5.32 5.83
C GLY A 173 -0.56 -5.86 4.61
N GLU A 174 0.14 -5.94 3.47
CA GLU A 174 -0.40 -6.45 2.21
C GLU A 174 -0.85 -7.90 2.34
N GLN A 175 -0.08 -8.77 3.01
CA GLN A 175 -0.50 -10.15 3.27
C GLN A 175 -1.84 -10.22 4.02
N LYS A 176 -2.02 -9.40 5.06
CA LYS A 176 -3.30 -9.33 5.78
C LYS A 176 -4.42 -8.74 4.94
N PHE A 177 -4.11 -7.78 4.10
CA PHE A 177 -5.09 -7.20 3.18
C PHE A 177 -5.54 -8.20 2.11
N GLN A 178 -4.62 -9.00 1.57
CA GLN A 178 -4.94 -10.09 0.64
C GLN A 178 -5.78 -11.19 1.31
N GLU A 179 -5.46 -11.56 2.56
CA GLU A 179 -6.30 -12.46 3.36
C GLU A 179 -7.74 -11.91 3.49
N GLU A 180 -7.90 -10.64 3.82
CA GLU A 180 -9.21 -9.98 3.94
C GLU A 180 -10.01 -10.05 2.63
N VAL A 181 -9.37 -9.75 1.49
CA VAL A 181 -10.01 -9.82 0.16
C VAL A 181 -10.47 -11.25 -0.17
N LEU A 182 -9.67 -12.26 0.18
CA LEU A 182 -10.05 -13.67 0.01
C LEU A 182 -11.28 -14.02 0.88
N ILE A 183 -11.30 -13.57 2.14
CA ILE A 183 -12.42 -13.77 3.06
C ILE A 183 -13.70 -13.10 2.54
N CYS A 184 -13.62 -11.91 1.94
CA CYS A 184 -14.76 -11.30 1.25
C CYS A 184 -15.33 -12.23 0.18
N GLY A 185 -14.47 -12.82 -0.65
CA GLY A 185 -14.87 -13.77 -1.69
C GLY A 185 -15.57 -15.01 -1.13
N LEU A 186 -15.07 -15.58 -0.03
CA LEU A 186 -15.67 -16.75 0.63
C LEU A 186 -17.04 -16.47 1.26
N ASN A 187 -17.30 -15.21 1.63
CA ASN A 187 -18.55 -14.77 2.25
C ASN A 187 -19.51 -14.11 1.25
N ASN A 188 -19.27 -14.23 -0.06
CA ASN A 188 -20.08 -13.62 -1.13
C ASN A 188 -20.22 -12.10 -1.00
N ILE A 189 -19.22 -11.42 -0.43
CA ILE A 189 -19.17 -9.97 -0.38
C ILE A 189 -18.66 -9.47 -1.73
N SER A 190 -19.46 -8.63 -2.39
CA SER A 190 -19.14 -8.11 -3.71
C SER A 190 -18.05 -7.04 -3.60
N LEU A 191 -16.87 -7.34 -4.14
CA LEU A 191 -15.84 -6.36 -4.42
C LEU A 191 -15.84 -6.02 -5.91
N HIS A 192 -15.44 -4.80 -6.26
CA HIS A 192 -15.29 -4.38 -7.66
C HIS A 192 -14.26 -5.25 -8.39
N ASP A 193 -14.51 -5.62 -9.65
CA ASP A 193 -13.66 -6.58 -10.36
C ASP A 193 -12.25 -6.04 -10.65
N ASP A 194 -12.11 -4.74 -10.92
CA ASP A 194 -10.80 -4.10 -11.05
C ASP A 194 -9.98 -4.22 -9.75
N PHE A 195 -10.64 -4.07 -8.60
CA PHE A 195 -10.00 -4.19 -7.30
C PHE A 195 -9.54 -5.63 -7.05
N LYS A 196 -10.36 -6.63 -7.40
CA LYS A 196 -9.94 -8.05 -7.33
C LYS A 196 -8.74 -8.33 -8.22
N THR A 197 -8.73 -7.78 -9.43
CA THR A 197 -7.63 -7.97 -10.40
C THR A 197 -6.31 -7.42 -9.84
N MET A 198 -6.34 -6.23 -9.24
CA MET A 198 -5.15 -5.64 -8.62
C MET A 198 -4.63 -6.42 -7.40
N MET A 199 -5.52 -7.13 -6.69
CA MET A 199 -5.18 -7.86 -5.46
C MET A 199 -4.70 -9.31 -5.69
N GLN A 200 -4.82 -9.85 -6.91
CA GLN A 200 -4.52 -11.26 -7.22
C GLN A 200 -3.08 -11.55 -7.68
N VAL A 201 -2.14 -10.59 -7.55
CA VAL A 201 -0.80 -10.79 -8.10
C VAL A 201 0.09 -11.66 -7.22
N ASN A 202 0.70 -12.68 -7.83
CA ASN A 202 1.62 -13.61 -7.17
C ASN A 202 3.05 -13.05 -7.11
N LYS A 203 3.63 -13.01 -5.91
CA LYS A 203 5.06 -12.74 -5.66
C LYS A 203 5.91 -14.02 -5.85
N MET A 204 7.21 -13.85 -6.11
CA MET A 204 8.19 -14.95 -6.13
C MET A 204 8.41 -15.56 -4.75
#